data_AF-A0A257CEY0-F1
#
_entry.id   AF-A0A257CEY0-F1
#
_cell.length_a   1.000
_cell.length_b   1.000
_cell.length_c   1.000
_cell.angle_alpha   90.00
_cell.angle_beta   90.00
_cell.angle_gamma   90.00
#
_symmetry.space_group_name_H-M   'P 1'
#
loop_
_entity.id
_entity.type
_entity.pdbx_description
1 polymer ?
#
loop_
_entity_poly.entity_id
_entity_poly.type
_entity_poly.pdbx_seq_one_letter_code
_entity_poly.pdbx_strand_id
1 'polypeptide(L)' 'MDTLVQSLPMVLGLLAWVYSGVWAYLDARNRGKPPLFVALLVMIVAWPLGIVIWIVLRPEKRPPPFNLDDYRVQ' A
#
# COMPACT_ATOMS: atom_id res chain seq x y z
N MET A 1 -4.62 26.47 24.31
CA MET A 1 -4.04 25.90 23.05
C MET A 1 -3.64 24.44 23.23
N ASP A 2 -4.05 23.82 24.35
CA ASP A 2 -3.43 22.61 24.88
C ASP A 2 -4.09 21.34 24.35
N THR A 3 -5.37 21.41 24.01
CA THR A 3 -6.15 20.26 23.50
C THR A 3 -5.89 19.96 22.02
N LEU A 4 -5.75 21.00 21.18
CA LEU A 4 -5.47 20.82 19.74
C LEU A 4 -4.09 20.19 19.50
N VAL A 5 -3.06 20.68 20.18
CA VAL A 5 -1.69 20.17 20.04
C VAL A 5 -1.59 18.74 20.58
N GLN A 6 -2.29 18.41 21.68
CA GLN A 6 -2.35 17.04 22.20
C GLN A 6 -3.08 16.08 21.25
N SER A 7 -4.11 16.53 20.53
CA SER A 7 -4.86 15.70 19.59
C SER A 7 -4.16 15.47 18.25
N LEU A 8 -3.23 16.35 17.87
CA LEU A 8 -2.51 16.32 16.61
C LEU A 8 -1.84 14.97 16.29
N PRO A 9 -1.05 14.33 17.19
CA PRO A 9 -0.42 13.04 16.90
C PRO A 9 -1.45 11.93 16.66
N MET A 10 -2.59 11.97 17.34
CA MET A 10 -3.67 10.98 17.14
C MET A 10 -4.30 11.13 15.76
N VAL A 11 -4.57 12.37 15.34
CA VAL A 11 -5.10 12.66 14.00
C VAL A 11 -4.09 12.25 12.92
N LEU A 12 -2.82 12.61 13.08
CA LEU A 12 -1.76 12.21 12.15
C LEU A 12 -1.58 10.70 12.09
N GLY A 13 -1.63 10.02 13.24
CA GLY A 13 -1.56 8.57 13.33
C GLY A 13 -2.71 7.89 12.59
N LEU A 14 -3.94 8.39 12.78
CA LEU A 14 -5.12 7.89 12.07
C LEU A 14 -5.01 8.10 10.55
N LEU A 15 -4.59 9.29 10.12
CA LEU A 15 -4.39 9.60 8.70
C LEU A 15 -3.31 8.71 8.09
N ALA A 16 -2.19 8.51 8.79
CA ALA A 16 -1.11 7.63 8.36
C ALA A 16 -1.58 6.17 8.28
N TRP A 17 -2.38 5.71 9.24
CA TRP A 17 -2.96 4.38 9.26
C TRP A 17 -3.91 4.13 8.07
N VAL A 18 -4.82 5.07 7.79
CA VAL A 18 -5.71 4.98 6.61
C VAL A 18 -4.91 5.05 5.31
N TYR A 19 -3.98 6.00 5.20
CA TYR A 19 -3.15 6.17 4.02
C TYR A 19 -2.32 4.92 3.71
N SER A 20 -1.71 4.32 4.72
CA SER A 20 -0.91 3.11 4.57
C SER A 20 -1.74 1.90 4.11
N GLY A 21 -2.97 1.77 4.60
CA GLY A 21 -3.91 0.76 4.12
C GLY A 21 -4.27 0.93 2.64
N VAL A 22 -4.65 2.14 2.25
CA VAL A 22 -4.99 2.47 0.85
C VAL A 22 -3.78 2.27 -0.07
N TRP A 23 -2.61 2.71 0.37
CA TRP A 23 -1.36 2.53 -0.35
C TRP A 23 -1.02 1.04 -0.54
N ALA A 24 -1.11 0.24 0.52
CA ALA A 24 -0.84 -1.20 0.46
C ALA A 24 -1.83 -1.93 -0.45
N TYR A 25 -3.10 -1.55 -0.42
CA TYR A 25 -4.13 -2.07 -1.33
C TYR A 25 -3.76 -1.82 -2.81
N LEU A 26 -3.42 -0.57 -3.15
CA LEU A 26 -3.08 -0.20 -4.52
C LEU A 26 -1.77 -0.84 -4.98
N ASP A 27 -0.75 -0.88 -4.11
CA ASP A 27 0.54 -1.52 -4.42
C ASP A 27 0.38 -3.02 -4.64
N ALA A 28 -0.41 -3.71 -3.81
CA ALA A 28 -0.75 -5.12 -4.02
C ALA A 28 -1.50 -5.36 -5.32
N ARG A 29 -2.48 -4.52 -5.65
CA ARG A 29 -3.23 -4.60 -6.91
C ARG A 29 -2.31 -4.45 -8.13
N ASN A 30 -1.41 -3.47 -8.10
CA ASN A 30 -0.44 -3.21 -9.18
C ASN A 30 0.57 -4.36 -9.36
N ARG A 31 0.82 -5.12 -8.29
CA ARG A 31 1.69 -6.28 -8.30
C ARG A 31 0.96 -7.60 -8.56
N GLY A 32 -0.35 -7.56 -8.81
CA GLY A 32 -1.17 -8.76 -9.04
C GLY A 32 -1.32 -9.65 -7.81
N LYS A 33 -1.20 -9.09 -6.60
CA LYS A 33 -1.45 -9.79 -5.32
C LYS A 33 -2.83 -9.44 -4.78
N PRO A 34 -3.46 -10.31 -3.95
CA PRO A 34 -4.79 -10.06 -3.39
C PRO A 34 -4.80 -8.77 -2.54
N PRO A 35 -5.44 -7.68 -3.00
CA PRO A 35 -5.20 -6.36 -2.43
C PRO A 35 -5.88 -6.17 -1.08
N LEU A 36 -7.05 -6.78 -0.87
CA LEU A 36 -7.75 -6.75 0.41
C LEU A 36 -6.96 -7.45 1.52
N PHE A 37 -6.38 -8.62 1.22
CA PHE A 37 -5.61 -9.38 2.19
C PHE A 37 -4.36 -8.61 2.66
N VAL A 38 -3.64 -8.03 1.70
CA VAL A 38 -2.45 -7.22 2.00
C VAL A 38 -2.82 -5.98 2.82
N ALA A 39 -3.90 -5.28 2.45
CA ALA A 39 -4.36 -4.10 3.20
C ALA A 39 -4.75 -4.45 4.65
N LEU A 40 -5.48 -5.55 4.86
CA LEU A 40 -5.85 -6.02 6.20
C LEU A 40 -4.61 -6.41 7.03
N LEU A 41 -3.63 -7.08 6.42
CA LEU A 41 -2.39 -7.47 7.08
C LEU A 41 -1.58 -6.22 7.50
N VAL A 42 -1.54 -5.20 6.64
CA VAL A 42 -0.86 -3.93 6.92
C VAL A 42 -1.58 -3.12 8.01
N MET A 43 -2.92 -3.04 7.97
CA MET A 43 -3.70 -2.18 8.87
C MET A 43 -3.97 -2.81 10.24
N ILE A 44 -4.30 -4.10 10.28
CA ILE A 44 -4.88 -4.74 11.48
C ILE A 44 -3.84 -5.58 12.22
N VAL A 45 -3.08 -6.39 11.48
CA VAL A 45 -2.27 -7.46 12.10
C VAL A 45 -0.98 -6.91 12.69
N ALA A 46 -0.39 -5.90 12.05
CA ALA A 46 0.97 -5.53 12.37
C ALA A 46 1.29 -4.05 12.20
N TRP A 47 0.35 -3.11 12.11
CA TRP A 47 0.74 -1.70 11.93
C TRP A 47 1.63 -1.21 13.10
N PRO A 48 2.83 -0.62 12.84
CA PRO A 48 3.42 -0.26 11.55
C PRO A 48 4.31 -1.34 10.88
N LEU A 49 4.70 -2.39 11.62
CA LEU A 49 5.47 -3.54 11.12
C LEU A 49 4.90 -4.19 9.85
N GLY A 50 3.57 -4.20 9.66
CA GLY A 50 2.91 -4.76 8.48
C GLY A 50 3.33 -4.06 7.19
N ILE A 51 3.56 -2.74 7.26
CA ILE A 51 4.11 -1.97 6.12
C ILE A 51 5.54 -2.43 5.82
N VAL A 52 6.37 -2.59 6.85
CA VAL A 52 7.77 -3.01 6.70
C VAL A 52 7.84 -4.41 6.08
N ILE A 53 7.05 -5.36 6.59
CA ILE A 53 6.93 -6.72 6.07
C ILE A 53 6.48 -6.68 4.61
N TRP A 54 5.47 -5.87 4.28
CA TRP A 54 5.03 -5.72 2.89
C TRP A 54 6.13 -5.16 1.99
N ILE A 55 6.88 -4.14 2.42
CA ILE A 55 7.98 -3.56 1.63
C ILE A 55 9.09 -4.58 1.35
N VAL A 56 9.43 -5.41 2.34
CA VAL A 56 10.48 -6.44 2.23
C VAL A 56 10.05 -7.61 1.37
N LEU A 57 8.79 -8.05 1.50
CA LEU A 57 8.28 -9.26 0.83
C LEU A 57 7.51 -8.98 -0.46
N ARG A 58 7.22 -7.72 -0.80
CA ARG A 58 6.44 -7.40 -1.99
C ARG A 58 7.13 -7.97 -3.24
N PRO A 59 6.39 -8.63 -4.12
CA PRO A 59 6.93 -9.17 -5.37
C PRO A 59 7.35 -8.03 -6.30
N GLU A 60 8.13 -8.34 -7.34
CA GLU A 60 8.40 -7.39 -8.42
C GLU A 60 7.10 -6.93 -9.11
N LYS A 61 7.15 -5.75 -9.74
CA LYS A 61 6.00 -5.25 -10.50
C LYS A 61 5.71 -6.23 -11.63
N ARG A 62 4.42 -6.51 -11.86
CA ARG A 62 4.03 -7.38 -12.96
C ARG A 62 4.46 -6.68 -14.27
N PRO A 63 5.22 -7.35 -15.15
CA PRO A 63 5.51 -6.77 -16.46
C PRO A 63 4.19 -6.49 -17.18
N PRO A 64 4.13 -5.42 -17.99
CA PRO A 64 2.96 -5.16 -18.81
C PRO A 64 2.67 -6.41 -19.68
N PRO A 65 1.39 -6.67 -20.01
CA PRO A 65 1.05 -7.72 -20.96
C PRO A 65 1.86 -7.54 -22.24
N PHE A 66 2.29 -8.65 -22.85
CA PHE A 66 2.93 -8.60 -24.16
C PHE A 66 1.98 -7.92 -25.17
N ASN A 67 2.40 -6.79 -25.72
CA ASN A 67 1.63 -6.03 -26.70
C ASN A 67 2.22 -6.26 -28.10
N LEU A 68 1.42 -6.83 -29.00
CA LEU A 68 1.83 -7.08 -30.39
C LEU A 68 2.04 -5.78 -31.18
N ASP A 69 1.33 -4.71 -30.81
CA ASP A 69 1.45 -3.42 -31.49
C ASP A 69 2.85 -2.79 -31.34
N ASP A 70 3.58 -3.13 -30.27
CA ASP A 70 4.95 -2.65 -30.03
C ASP A 70 5.93 -3.18 -31.10
N TYR A 71 5.58 -4.26 -31.80
CA TYR A 71 6.39 -4.93 -32.81
C TYR A 71 5.80 -4.82 -34.22
N ARG A 72 4.70 -4.09 -34.37
CA ARG A 72 4.08 -3.85 -35.68
C ARG A 72 4.90 -2.79 -36.41
N VAL A 73 5.79 -3.23 -37.30
CA VAL A 73 6.44 -2.35 -38.29
C VAL A 73 5.39 -1.80 -39.25
N GLN A 74 5.32 -0.47 -39.36
CA GLN A 74 4.44 0.26 -40.30
C GLN A 74 5.12 0.45 -41.64
#